data_AF-A0A2V8DFT8-F1
#
_entry.id   AF-A0A2V8DFT8-F1
#
_cell.length_a   1.000
_cell.length_b   1.000
_cell.length_c   1.000
_cell.angle_alpha   90.00
_cell.angle_beta   90.00
_cell.angle_gamma   90.00
#
_symmetry.space_group_name_H-M   'P 1'
#
loop_
_entity.id
_entity.type
_entity.pdbx_description
1 polymer ?
#
loop_
_entity_poly.entity_id
_entity_poly.type
_entity_poly.pdbx_seq_one_letter_code
_entity_poly.pdbx_strand_id
1 'polypeptide(L)'
;MEMSVSGFVRFSLTALIVFVWVALQGTSVQTQQRGGTVQTDKVQPVNSGPNPYRVIRDWARLEGRAWGGSNGVAIDRDGKSVWATDRCSPGATPGCLGTKANPVHKFDESGKEIRSFGGGMFVWPHGIHVDRDGNVWVTDARAPAPDDLKKSPQEQGKGIVVVKFSPEGKVLMTLGKPGVRGNPPQALTDPTDVVTDPRNGDVYVAESHMDVTDPHLVGHISVFDKTGKFLRTIGQTGTGPGEFR
;
A
#
# COMPACT_ATOMS: atom_id res chain seq x y z
N MET A 1 -22.17 -21.52 88.11
CA MET A 1 -21.83 -21.54 86.67
C MET A 1 -22.59 -20.37 86.04
N GLU A 2 -22.16 -19.12 86.17
CA GLU A 2 -20.87 -18.50 85.73
C GLU A 2 -20.75 -18.45 84.20
N MET A 3 -20.27 -17.40 83.52
CA MET A 3 -19.98 -15.97 83.80
C MET A 3 -19.98 -15.27 82.42
N SER A 4 -20.01 -13.95 82.17
CA SER A 4 -19.82 -12.69 82.93
C SER A 4 -20.56 -11.56 82.12
N VAL A 5 -20.83 -10.29 82.47
CA VAL A 5 -20.31 -9.23 83.38
C VAL A 5 -18.88 -8.74 83.04
N SER A 6 -18.56 -7.47 82.74
CA SER A 6 -19.29 -6.25 82.33
C SER A 6 -18.23 -5.17 82.03
N GLY A 7 -18.53 -4.15 81.20
CA GLY A 7 -17.76 -2.90 81.15
C GLY A 7 -16.44 -2.90 80.36
N PHE A 8 -15.72 -1.76 80.29
CA PHE A 8 -16.08 -0.40 80.72
C PHE A 8 -15.26 0.67 79.93
N VAL A 9 -15.95 1.63 79.31
CA VAL A 9 -15.60 3.06 79.10
C VAL A 9 -14.12 3.48 78.89
N ARG A 10 -13.80 4.16 77.76
CA ARG A 10 -13.22 5.54 77.74
C ARG A 10 -13.02 6.19 76.36
N PHE A 11 -13.21 7.51 76.31
CA PHE A 11 -12.69 8.42 75.27
C PHE A 11 -11.16 8.57 75.41
N SER A 12 -10.43 8.82 74.31
CA SER A 12 -9.71 10.10 74.10
C SER A 12 -8.63 10.10 73.00
N LEU A 13 -8.40 11.30 72.44
CA LEU A 13 -7.20 11.84 71.78
C LEU A 13 -6.57 11.11 70.55
N THR A 14 -6.84 11.71 69.39
CA THR A 14 -5.84 12.23 68.41
C THR A 14 -4.47 11.56 68.27
N ALA A 15 -4.19 11.04 67.07
CA ALA A 15 -2.88 11.13 66.42
C ALA A 15 -3.07 11.43 64.92
N LEU A 16 -2.35 12.42 64.39
CA LEU A 16 -2.36 12.73 62.95
C LEU A 16 -1.40 11.77 62.22
N ILE A 17 -1.85 11.08 61.17
CA ILE A 17 -0.96 10.49 60.17
C ILE A 17 -1.52 10.80 58.77
N VAL A 18 -0.96 11.82 58.12
CA VAL A 18 -1.25 12.15 56.73
C VAL A 18 -0.36 11.27 55.84
N PHE A 19 -0.87 10.11 55.43
CA PHE A 19 -0.19 9.25 54.46
C PHE A 19 -0.26 9.86 53.05
N VAL A 20 0.72 10.70 52.71
CA VAL A 20 0.91 11.18 51.33
C VAL A 20 1.46 10.03 50.48
N TRP A 21 0.57 9.22 49.92
CA TRP A 21 0.91 8.24 48.89
C TRP A 21 1.25 8.97 47.58
N VAL A 22 2.49 9.42 47.44
CA VAL A 22 3.08 9.74 46.14
C VAL A 22 3.25 8.43 45.39
N ALA A 23 2.20 8.03 44.66
CA ALA A 23 2.28 6.93 43.74
C ALA A 23 3.33 7.26 42.67
N LEU A 24 4.46 6.57 42.72
CA LEU A 24 5.44 6.54 41.65
C LEU A 24 4.77 5.90 40.42
N GLN A 25 4.08 6.73 39.62
CA GLN A 25 3.86 6.47 38.21
C GLN A 25 5.23 6.51 37.52
N GLY A 26 6.02 5.46 37.73
CA GLY A 26 7.20 5.19 36.96
C GLY A 26 6.75 5.11 35.50
N THR A 27 7.07 6.15 34.73
CA THR A 27 6.81 6.18 33.30
C THR A 27 7.59 5.03 32.69
N SER A 28 6.89 3.93 32.44
CA SER A 28 7.42 2.82 31.67
C SER A 28 7.70 3.36 30.28
N VAL A 29 8.95 3.78 30.06
CA VAL A 29 9.51 4.02 28.73
C VAL A 29 9.48 2.67 28.04
N GLN A 30 8.34 2.35 27.42
CA GLN A 30 8.19 1.18 26.57
C GLN A 30 9.25 1.33 25.51
N THR A 31 10.30 0.49 25.61
CA THR A 31 11.39 0.48 24.65
C THR A 31 10.78 0.24 23.29
N GLN A 32 10.84 1.27 22.44
CA GLN A 32 10.19 1.28 21.14
C GLN A 32 10.59 0.01 20.40
N GLN A 33 9.63 -0.89 20.17
CA GLN A 33 9.90 -2.12 19.43
C GLN A 33 10.51 -1.72 18.10
N ARG A 34 11.76 -2.15 17.84
CA ARG A 34 12.43 -1.95 16.55
C ARG A 34 11.44 -2.34 15.45
N GLY A 35 11.25 -1.45 14.48
CA GLY A 35 10.30 -1.70 13.38
C GLY A 35 10.92 -2.68 12.39
N GLY A 36 10.38 -3.90 12.32
CA GLY A 36 10.97 -4.94 11.49
C GLY A 36 10.35 -6.33 11.62
N THR A 37 10.80 -7.24 10.76
CA THR A 37 10.78 -8.68 11.03
C THR A 37 12.11 -9.08 11.68
N VAL A 38 12.20 -10.32 12.17
CA VAL A 38 13.45 -10.92 12.71
C VAL A 38 14.64 -10.82 11.73
N GLN A 39 14.36 -10.71 10.43
CA GLN A 39 15.35 -10.51 9.37
C GLN A 39 15.89 -9.06 9.33
N THR A 40 15.02 -8.06 9.48
CA THR A 40 15.42 -6.64 9.47
C THR A 40 15.90 -6.13 10.83
N ASP A 41 15.55 -6.76 11.95
CA ASP A 41 16.01 -6.38 13.29
C ASP A 41 17.55 -6.40 13.45
N LYS A 42 18.23 -7.17 12.58
CA LYS A 42 19.69 -7.29 12.47
C LYS A 42 20.34 -6.30 11.50
N VAL A 43 19.56 -5.57 10.70
CA VAL A 43 20.08 -4.58 9.75
C VAL A 43 20.40 -3.29 10.51
N GLN A 44 21.65 -2.84 10.43
CA GLN A 44 22.02 -1.53 10.97
C GLN A 44 21.51 -0.43 10.01
N PRO A 45 20.91 0.66 10.52
CA PRO A 45 20.51 1.79 9.68
C PRO A 45 21.70 2.38 8.93
N VAL A 46 21.55 2.54 7.60
CA VAL A 46 22.60 3.11 6.72
C VAL A 46 22.68 4.64 6.87
N ASN A 47 21.66 5.28 7.46
CA ASN A 47 21.62 6.70 7.77
C ASN A 47 21.91 6.94 9.26
N SER A 48 22.84 7.85 9.55
CA SER A 48 23.22 8.29 10.91
C SER A 48 22.48 9.56 11.38
N GLY A 49 21.69 10.20 10.52
CA GLY A 49 20.87 11.35 10.88
C GLY A 49 19.72 11.00 11.84
N PRO A 50 19.16 11.99 12.57
CA PRO A 50 18.02 11.76 13.46
C PRO A 50 16.83 11.16 12.71
N ASN A 51 16.24 10.09 13.25
CA ASN A 51 15.01 9.51 12.73
C ASN A 51 13.81 9.96 13.59
N PRO A 52 13.01 10.94 13.14
CA PRO A 52 11.82 11.39 13.87
C PRO A 52 10.62 10.44 13.72
N TYR A 53 10.70 9.43 12.85
CA TYR A 53 9.59 8.53 12.56
C TYR A 53 9.53 7.37 13.56
N ARG A 54 8.34 7.15 14.13
CA ARG A 54 8.01 5.91 14.84
C ARG A 54 7.30 4.93 13.91
N VAL A 55 7.69 3.66 13.97
CA VAL A 55 6.96 2.59 13.28
C VAL A 55 5.74 2.22 14.09
N ILE A 56 4.56 2.30 13.47
CA ILE A 56 3.31 1.75 14.00
C ILE A 56 3.14 0.38 13.35
N ARG A 57 3.19 -0.68 14.17
CA ARG A 57 3.02 -2.07 13.70
C ARG A 57 1.54 -2.39 13.51
N ASP A 58 1.26 -3.29 12.56
CA ASP A 58 -0.05 -3.92 12.33
C ASP A 58 -1.24 -2.94 12.20
N TRP A 59 -0.94 -1.72 11.71
CA TRP A 59 -1.87 -0.59 11.55
C TRP A 59 -2.99 -0.95 10.59
N ALA A 60 -2.68 -1.20 9.31
CA ALA A 60 -3.66 -1.60 8.31
C ALA A 60 -3.85 -3.12 8.29
N ARG A 61 -5.10 -3.56 8.35
CA ARG A 61 -5.51 -4.97 8.30
C ARG A 61 -6.63 -5.15 7.28
N LEU A 62 -6.55 -6.22 6.50
CA LEU A 62 -7.58 -6.57 5.52
C LEU A 62 -8.66 -7.44 6.17
N GLU A 63 -9.92 -7.18 5.87
CA GLU A 63 -11.00 -8.01 6.40
C GLU A 63 -11.01 -9.40 5.72
N GLY A 64 -11.00 -10.47 6.54
CA GLY A 64 -11.14 -11.87 6.07
C GLY A 64 -9.91 -12.51 5.41
N ARG A 65 -8.79 -11.79 5.19
CA ARG A 65 -7.56 -12.36 4.59
C ARG A 65 -6.26 -11.75 5.11
N ALA A 66 -5.16 -12.44 4.87
CA ALA A 66 -3.83 -11.85 4.99
C ALA A 66 -3.54 -10.90 3.81
N TRP A 67 -2.62 -9.96 4.04
CA TRP A 67 -1.97 -9.20 2.97
C TRP A 67 -1.21 -10.15 2.03
N GLY A 68 -1.33 -9.88 0.73
CA GLY A 68 -0.36 -10.34 -0.26
C GLY A 68 0.85 -9.42 -0.34
N GLY A 69 1.64 -9.54 -1.41
CA GLY A 69 2.71 -8.57 -1.68
C GLY A 69 2.11 -7.17 -1.91
N SER A 70 2.37 -6.22 -1.00
CA SER A 70 1.96 -4.81 -1.15
C SER A 70 3.07 -3.98 -1.79
N ASN A 71 2.72 -3.12 -2.74
CA ASN A 71 3.66 -2.57 -3.73
C ASN A 71 3.41 -1.11 -4.09
N GLY A 72 2.30 -0.53 -3.63
CA GLY A 72 1.91 0.84 -3.91
C GLY A 72 1.08 1.41 -2.76
N VAL A 73 1.29 2.68 -2.46
CA VAL A 73 0.59 3.43 -1.40
C VAL A 73 0.44 4.89 -1.83
N ALA A 74 -0.73 5.47 -1.58
CA ALA A 74 -1.02 6.87 -1.88
C ALA A 74 -1.85 7.50 -0.74
N ILE A 75 -1.66 8.79 -0.48
CA ILE A 75 -2.53 9.54 0.45
C ILE A 75 -3.73 10.08 -0.34
N ASP A 76 -4.92 9.98 0.24
CA ASP A 76 -6.15 10.46 -0.39
C ASP A 76 -6.25 11.99 -0.40
N ARG A 77 -7.21 12.54 -1.15
CA ARG A 77 -7.45 13.99 -1.26
C ARG A 77 -7.86 14.67 0.06
N ASP A 78 -8.26 13.90 1.08
CA ASP A 78 -8.51 14.39 2.44
C ASP A 78 -7.22 14.60 3.28
N GLY A 79 -6.05 14.17 2.77
CA GLY A 79 -4.75 14.27 3.45
C GLY A 79 -4.58 13.35 4.67
N LYS A 80 -5.48 12.37 4.85
CA LYS A 80 -5.65 11.59 6.09
C LYS A 80 -5.85 10.09 5.82
N SER A 81 -6.75 9.76 4.90
CA SER A 81 -6.97 8.38 4.48
C SER A 81 -5.82 7.90 3.59
N VAL A 82 -5.56 6.60 3.62
CA VAL A 82 -4.49 5.97 2.84
C VAL A 82 -5.10 4.97 1.87
N TRP A 83 -4.74 5.09 0.60
CA TRP A 83 -4.96 4.06 -0.42
C TRP A 83 -3.74 3.15 -0.50
N ALA A 84 -3.95 1.85 -0.69
CA ALA A 84 -2.87 0.90 -0.94
C ALA A 84 -3.27 -0.19 -1.95
N THR A 85 -2.26 -0.73 -2.65
CA THR A 85 -2.39 -1.93 -3.49
C THR A 85 -1.74 -3.14 -2.84
N ASP A 86 -2.34 -4.30 -3.04
CA ASP A 86 -1.68 -5.58 -2.84
C ASP A 86 -1.87 -6.54 -4.02
N ARG A 87 -1.12 -7.63 -4.00
CA ARG A 87 -1.16 -8.70 -5.01
C ARG A 87 -2.02 -9.88 -4.56
N CYS A 88 -3.06 -9.66 -3.76
CA CYS A 88 -4.10 -10.59 -3.30
C CYS A 88 -3.68 -11.87 -2.53
N SER A 89 -2.47 -12.39 -2.75
CA SER A 89 -1.97 -13.66 -2.22
C SER A 89 -0.58 -13.48 -1.60
N PRO A 90 -0.27 -14.16 -0.48
CA PRO A 90 1.03 -14.11 0.17
C PRO A 90 2.05 -15.04 -0.49
N GLY A 91 3.34 -14.84 -0.20
CA GLY A 91 4.43 -15.72 -0.63
C GLY A 91 5.45 -15.03 -1.54
N ALA A 92 6.37 -15.82 -2.12
CA ALA A 92 7.47 -15.32 -2.94
C ALA A 92 7.05 -14.88 -4.36
N THR A 93 5.93 -15.40 -4.86
CA THR A 93 5.36 -15.06 -6.19
C THR A 93 3.90 -14.61 -6.03
N PRO A 94 3.64 -13.47 -5.37
CA PRO A 94 2.28 -13.02 -5.08
C PRO A 94 1.58 -12.50 -6.34
N GLY A 95 0.28 -12.76 -6.50
CA GLY A 95 -0.54 -12.33 -7.65
C GLY A 95 -2.05 -12.47 -7.43
N CYS A 96 -2.83 -11.68 -8.18
CA CYS A 96 -4.30 -11.60 -8.13
C CYS A 96 -5.03 -12.49 -9.15
N LEU A 97 -4.28 -13.20 -9.98
CA LEU A 97 -4.82 -14.09 -11.00
C LEU A 97 -5.75 -15.17 -10.38
N GLY A 98 -6.93 -15.38 -10.97
CA GLY A 98 -7.88 -16.40 -10.54
C GLY A 98 -8.56 -16.18 -9.18
N THR A 99 -8.27 -15.09 -8.45
CA THR A 99 -8.92 -14.76 -7.18
C THR A 99 -9.88 -13.57 -7.31
N LYS A 100 -10.96 -13.59 -6.51
CA LYS A 100 -11.93 -12.49 -6.41
C LYS A 100 -11.63 -11.51 -5.27
N ALA A 101 -10.52 -11.68 -4.56
CA ALA A 101 -10.08 -10.73 -3.55
C ALA A 101 -9.81 -9.36 -4.17
N ASN A 102 -10.33 -8.29 -3.55
CA ASN A 102 -10.00 -6.92 -3.92
C ASN A 102 -8.51 -6.65 -3.65
N PRO A 103 -7.75 -6.08 -4.62
CA PRO A 103 -6.38 -5.60 -4.39
C PRO A 103 -6.28 -4.11 -4.07
N VAL A 104 -7.32 -3.30 -4.32
CA VAL A 104 -7.31 -1.86 -4.08
C VAL A 104 -8.07 -1.56 -2.80
N HIS A 105 -7.38 -0.97 -1.81
CA HIS A 105 -7.92 -0.74 -0.47
C HIS A 105 -7.80 0.74 -0.07
N LYS A 106 -8.78 1.24 0.69
CA LYS A 106 -8.73 2.53 1.40
C LYS A 106 -8.86 2.29 2.90
N PHE A 107 -8.00 2.92 3.67
CA PHE A 107 -7.99 2.91 5.13
C PHE A 107 -8.21 4.32 5.69
N ASP A 108 -8.86 4.42 6.85
CA ASP A 108 -8.86 5.64 7.65
C ASP A 108 -7.57 5.79 8.48
N GLU A 109 -7.42 6.89 9.22
CA GLU A 109 -6.24 7.17 10.05
C GLU A 109 -5.93 6.10 11.12
N SER A 110 -6.91 5.26 11.50
CA SER A 110 -6.73 4.16 12.44
C SER A 110 -6.20 2.87 11.79
N GLY A 111 -6.17 2.80 10.45
CA GLY A 111 -5.82 1.61 9.69
C GLY A 111 -6.99 0.64 9.47
N LYS A 112 -8.22 1.05 9.82
CA LYS A 112 -9.42 0.28 9.49
C LYS A 112 -9.71 0.40 7.99
N GLU A 113 -9.97 -0.73 7.32
CA GLU A 113 -10.46 -0.75 5.94
C GLU A 113 -11.85 -0.09 5.86
N ILE A 114 -11.99 0.91 5.00
CA ILE A 114 -13.24 1.68 4.78
C ILE A 114 -13.79 1.55 3.36
N ARG A 115 -13.00 1.03 2.41
CA ARG A 115 -13.42 0.68 1.04
C ARG A 115 -12.42 -0.27 0.42
N SER A 116 -12.87 -1.22 -0.40
CA SER A 116 -12.00 -1.92 -1.36
C SER A 116 -12.75 -2.37 -2.61
N PHE A 117 -12.02 -2.54 -3.71
CA PHE A 117 -12.55 -2.93 -5.01
C PHE A 117 -11.46 -3.57 -5.91
N GLY A 118 -11.84 -3.96 -7.13
CA GLY A 118 -10.93 -4.52 -8.14
C GLY A 118 -10.85 -6.05 -8.19
N GLY A 119 -11.63 -6.76 -7.35
CA GLY A 119 -11.58 -8.22 -7.27
C GLY A 119 -11.79 -8.93 -8.61
N GLY A 120 -10.86 -9.83 -8.97
CA GLY A 120 -10.89 -10.59 -10.21
C GLY A 120 -10.51 -9.84 -11.49
N MET A 121 -10.18 -8.54 -11.41
CA MET A 121 -9.77 -7.74 -12.58
C MET A 121 -8.29 -7.86 -12.92
N PHE A 122 -7.44 -8.02 -11.90
CA PHE A 122 -5.99 -7.83 -12.00
C PHE A 122 -5.19 -9.13 -12.02
N VAL A 123 -3.99 -9.07 -12.62
CA VAL A 123 -2.96 -10.12 -12.57
C VAL A 123 -1.92 -9.79 -11.49
N TRP A 124 -1.29 -8.62 -11.60
CA TRP A 124 -0.14 -8.22 -10.79
C TRP A 124 -0.15 -6.70 -10.51
N PRO A 125 -1.04 -6.23 -9.62
CA PRO A 125 -1.09 -4.83 -9.21
C PRO A 125 0.28 -4.31 -8.77
N HIS A 126 0.57 -3.07 -9.18
CA HIS A 126 1.85 -2.41 -8.93
C HIS A 126 1.62 -1.01 -8.33
N GLY A 127 1.83 0.06 -9.09
CA GLY A 127 1.69 1.44 -8.63
C GLY A 127 0.24 1.87 -8.36
N ILE A 128 0.08 2.92 -7.56
CA ILE A 128 -1.21 3.54 -7.24
C ILE A 128 -1.05 5.04 -7.00
N HIS A 129 -1.97 5.82 -7.57
CA HIS A 129 -1.99 7.28 -7.49
C HIS A 129 -3.42 7.82 -7.38
N VAL A 130 -3.57 9.00 -6.79
CA VAL A 130 -4.87 9.68 -6.62
C VAL A 130 -4.81 11.02 -7.33
N ASP A 131 -5.59 11.20 -8.40
CA ASP A 131 -5.60 12.47 -9.13
C ASP A 131 -6.35 13.58 -8.39
N ARG A 132 -6.21 14.83 -8.87
CA ARG A 132 -6.76 16.01 -8.19
C ARG A 132 -8.27 15.94 -7.92
N ASP A 133 -9.00 15.15 -8.71
CA ASP A 133 -10.46 14.98 -8.64
C ASP A 133 -10.86 13.76 -7.77
N GLY A 134 -9.89 13.10 -7.12
CA GLY A 134 -10.09 11.96 -6.23
C GLY A 134 -10.14 10.59 -6.91
N ASN A 135 -9.90 10.52 -8.22
CA ASN A 135 -9.91 9.24 -8.92
C ASN A 135 -8.65 8.44 -8.60
N VAL A 136 -8.82 7.14 -8.38
CA VAL A 136 -7.72 6.22 -8.08
C VAL A 136 -7.22 5.59 -9.38
N TRP A 137 -5.93 5.69 -9.63
CA TRP A 137 -5.25 5.07 -10.77
C TRP A 137 -4.40 3.92 -10.26
N VAL A 138 -4.46 2.77 -10.93
CA VAL A 138 -3.69 1.57 -10.55
C VAL A 138 -3.05 0.96 -11.80
N THR A 139 -1.77 0.59 -11.72
CA THR A 139 -1.12 -0.15 -12.80
C THR A 139 -1.14 -1.66 -12.56
N ASP A 140 -1.29 -2.44 -13.63
CA ASP A 140 -1.19 -3.90 -13.63
C ASP A 140 0.01 -4.31 -14.49
N ALA A 141 1.10 -4.68 -13.83
CA ALA A 141 2.41 -4.73 -14.46
C ALA A 141 2.71 -6.05 -15.20
N ARG A 142 1.80 -7.04 -15.27
CA ARG A 142 2.04 -8.32 -15.98
C ARG A 142 0.79 -8.87 -16.66
N ALA A 143 0.98 -9.65 -17.72
CA ALA A 143 -0.01 -10.59 -18.22
C ALA A 143 0.14 -11.95 -17.49
N PRO A 144 -0.86 -12.86 -17.53
CA PRO A 144 -0.73 -14.20 -16.95
C PRO A 144 0.38 -14.99 -17.66
N ALA A 145 1.12 -15.84 -16.94
CA ALA A 145 2.16 -16.65 -17.57
C ALA A 145 1.55 -17.80 -18.42
N PRO A 146 2.28 -18.35 -19.42
CA PRO A 146 1.77 -19.47 -20.21
C PRO A 146 1.34 -20.69 -19.38
N ASP A 147 2.01 -20.97 -18.26
CA ASP A 147 1.65 -22.06 -17.34
C ASP A 147 0.47 -21.74 -16.42
N ASP A 148 0.09 -20.46 -16.30
CA ASP A 148 -1.15 -20.07 -15.63
C ASP A 148 -2.33 -20.22 -16.59
N LEU A 149 -2.16 -19.79 -17.85
CA LEU A 149 -3.18 -19.94 -18.89
C LEU A 149 -3.52 -21.41 -19.22
N LYS A 150 -2.59 -22.35 -19.00
CA LYS A 150 -2.87 -23.80 -19.05
C LYS A 150 -3.87 -24.26 -17.98
N LYS A 151 -3.92 -23.57 -16.83
CA LYS A 151 -4.80 -23.90 -15.68
C LYS A 151 -6.08 -23.06 -15.69
N SER A 152 -5.97 -21.82 -16.16
CA SER A 152 -7.02 -20.80 -16.16
C SER A 152 -7.09 -20.07 -17.51
N PRO A 153 -7.51 -20.72 -18.62
CA PRO A 153 -7.59 -20.08 -19.93
C PRO A 153 -8.49 -18.84 -19.95
N GLN A 154 -9.52 -18.81 -19.11
CA GLN A 154 -10.46 -17.69 -18.95
C GLN A 154 -9.82 -16.40 -18.40
N GLU A 155 -8.59 -16.47 -17.89
CA GLU A 155 -7.84 -15.29 -17.44
C GLU A 155 -7.01 -14.65 -18.57
N GLN A 156 -7.02 -15.22 -19.79
CA GLN A 156 -6.39 -14.63 -20.97
C GLN A 156 -6.98 -13.23 -21.26
N GLY A 157 -6.10 -12.27 -21.56
CA GLY A 157 -6.52 -10.89 -21.80
C GLY A 157 -6.71 -10.05 -20.54
N LYS A 158 -5.97 -10.35 -19.46
CA LYS A 158 -5.86 -9.49 -18.26
C LYS A 158 -4.47 -8.88 -18.12
N GLY A 159 -4.38 -7.78 -17.37
CA GLY A 159 -3.14 -7.08 -17.02
C GLY A 159 -2.44 -6.37 -18.18
N ILE A 160 -1.24 -5.84 -17.93
CA ILE A 160 -0.50 -4.91 -18.81
C ILE A 160 -1.35 -3.68 -19.19
N VAL A 161 -1.89 -3.02 -18.17
CA VAL A 161 -2.78 -1.86 -18.30
C VAL A 161 -2.59 -0.88 -17.15
N VAL A 162 -3.07 0.36 -17.36
CA VAL A 162 -3.35 1.29 -16.25
C VAL A 162 -4.85 1.52 -16.19
N VAL A 163 -5.47 1.33 -15.03
CA VAL A 163 -6.92 1.46 -14.83
C VAL A 163 -7.21 2.66 -13.94
N LYS A 164 -8.09 3.55 -14.41
CA LYS A 164 -8.66 4.66 -13.65
C LYS A 164 -10.01 4.25 -13.06
N PHE A 165 -10.19 4.46 -11.76
CA PHE A 165 -11.42 4.26 -11.02
C PHE A 165 -11.94 5.57 -10.45
N SER A 166 -13.26 5.72 -10.30
CA SER A 166 -13.82 6.70 -9.36
C SER A 166 -13.44 6.31 -7.92
N PRO A 167 -13.58 7.20 -6.92
CA PRO A 167 -13.35 6.84 -5.52
C PRO A 167 -14.17 5.60 -5.07
N GLU A 168 -15.31 5.33 -5.71
CA GLU A 168 -16.24 4.21 -5.44
C GLU A 168 -15.80 2.88 -6.08
N GLY A 169 -14.72 2.86 -6.85
CA GLY A 169 -14.26 1.66 -7.55
C GLY A 169 -14.94 1.37 -8.88
N LYS A 170 -15.69 2.33 -9.44
CA LYS A 170 -16.20 2.23 -10.81
C LYS A 170 -15.08 2.53 -11.80
N VAL A 171 -14.80 1.63 -12.74
CA VAL A 171 -13.86 1.89 -13.85
C VAL A 171 -14.36 3.07 -14.69
N LEU A 172 -13.46 4.02 -14.95
CA LEU A 172 -13.68 5.21 -15.78
C LEU A 172 -12.87 5.17 -17.07
N MET A 173 -11.67 4.59 -17.06
CA MET A 173 -10.78 4.48 -18.22
C MET A 173 -9.77 3.34 -18.02
N THR A 174 -9.30 2.76 -19.12
CA THR A 174 -8.17 1.83 -19.17
C THR A 174 -7.20 2.32 -20.25
N LEU A 175 -5.90 2.41 -19.92
CA LEU A 175 -4.80 2.67 -20.86
C LEU A 175 -4.06 1.37 -21.15
N GLY A 176 -3.54 1.24 -22.38
CA GLY A 176 -2.99 -0.01 -22.89
C GLY A 176 -4.08 -0.98 -23.36
N LYS A 177 -3.68 -2.21 -23.70
CA LYS A 177 -4.58 -3.27 -24.17
C LYS A 177 -4.43 -4.50 -23.27
N PRO A 178 -5.51 -4.93 -22.58
CA PRO A 178 -5.46 -6.05 -21.65
C PRO A 178 -4.78 -7.32 -22.21
N GLY A 179 -3.77 -7.80 -21.50
CA GLY A 179 -2.97 -8.98 -21.84
C GLY A 179 -2.02 -8.82 -23.04
N VAL A 180 -1.80 -7.61 -23.56
CA VAL A 180 -0.94 -7.37 -24.73
C VAL A 180 0.21 -6.43 -24.37
N ARG A 181 1.44 -6.96 -24.39
CA ARG A 181 2.67 -6.18 -24.29
C ARG A 181 2.98 -5.46 -25.60
N GLY A 182 3.48 -4.23 -25.52
CA GLY A 182 3.95 -3.46 -26.66
C GLY A 182 4.18 -1.98 -26.31
N ASN A 183 4.17 -1.13 -27.34
CA ASN A 183 4.34 0.32 -27.19
C ASN A 183 2.98 1.06 -27.29
N PRO A 184 2.87 2.28 -26.73
CA PRO A 184 1.70 3.14 -26.92
C PRO A 184 1.56 3.61 -28.38
N PRO A 185 0.35 4.00 -28.82
CA PRO A 185 -0.92 3.99 -28.07
C PRO A 185 -1.60 2.61 -27.96
N GLN A 186 -1.18 1.60 -28.71
CA GLN A 186 -1.95 0.34 -28.86
C GLN A 186 -1.77 -0.65 -27.71
N ALA A 187 -0.68 -0.53 -26.94
CA ALA A 187 -0.32 -1.40 -25.83
C ALA A 187 0.52 -0.63 -24.80
N LEU A 188 0.93 -1.33 -23.74
CA LEU A 188 1.94 -0.87 -22.77
C LEU A 188 2.94 -2.02 -22.54
N THR A 189 4.05 -1.74 -21.89
CA THR A 189 5.04 -2.74 -21.46
C THR A 189 5.19 -2.68 -19.94
N ASP A 190 4.52 -3.63 -19.27
CA ASP A 190 4.62 -3.90 -17.84
C ASP A 190 4.59 -2.63 -16.94
N PRO A 191 3.51 -1.84 -16.99
CA PRO A 191 3.46 -0.50 -16.39
C PRO A 191 3.67 -0.53 -14.87
N THR A 192 4.72 0.12 -14.40
CA THR A 192 5.19 0.09 -13.00
C THR A 192 4.46 1.10 -12.12
N ASP A 193 4.25 2.33 -12.60
CA ASP A 193 3.59 3.38 -11.84
C ASP A 193 2.91 4.41 -12.75
N VAL A 194 2.04 5.24 -12.17
CA VAL A 194 1.30 6.29 -12.91
C VAL A 194 1.13 7.53 -12.05
N VAL A 195 1.37 8.71 -12.62
CA VAL A 195 1.04 10.00 -12.00
C VAL A 195 0.31 10.93 -12.96
N THR A 196 -0.43 11.91 -12.43
CA THR A 196 -1.16 12.91 -13.25
C THR A 196 -0.70 14.33 -12.92
N ASP A 197 -0.42 15.15 -13.93
CA ASP A 197 -0.22 16.58 -13.72
C ASP A 197 -1.55 17.24 -13.28
N PRO A 198 -1.63 17.84 -12.07
CA PRO A 198 -2.88 18.41 -11.58
C PRO A 198 -3.37 19.62 -12.40
N ARG A 199 -2.51 20.26 -13.20
CA ARG A 199 -2.80 21.51 -13.93
C ARG A 199 -3.63 21.26 -15.19
N ASN A 200 -3.23 20.29 -16.01
CA ASN A 200 -3.91 19.95 -17.27
C ASN A 200 -4.61 18.57 -17.21
N GLY A 201 -4.15 17.66 -16.35
CA GLY A 201 -4.62 16.28 -16.27
C GLY A 201 -3.87 15.29 -17.17
N ASP A 202 -2.71 15.66 -17.73
CA ASP A 202 -1.86 14.73 -18.48
C ASP A 202 -1.41 13.57 -17.56
N VAL A 203 -1.39 12.37 -18.12
CA VAL A 203 -1.10 11.11 -17.43
C VAL A 203 0.29 10.63 -17.85
N TYR A 204 1.14 10.34 -16.88
CA TYR A 204 2.52 9.90 -17.07
C TYR A 204 2.62 8.48 -16.52
N VAL A 205 2.91 7.51 -17.40
CA VAL A 205 3.02 6.08 -17.06
C VAL A 205 4.49 5.67 -17.12
N ALA A 206 5.01 5.15 -16.02
CA ALA A 206 6.30 4.47 -15.99
C ALA A 206 6.11 3.02 -16.45
N GLU A 207 7.04 2.52 -17.27
CA GLU A 207 6.94 1.23 -17.94
C GLU A 207 8.22 0.41 -17.73
N SER A 208 8.14 -0.89 -18.04
CA SER A 208 9.16 -1.94 -17.89
C SER A 208 9.29 -2.63 -16.53
N HIS A 209 9.19 -3.97 -16.58
CA HIS A 209 9.75 -4.94 -15.63
C HIS A 209 10.82 -5.83 -16.31
N MET A 210 11.40 -5.35 -17.42
CA MET A 210 12.30 -6.13 -18.27
C MET A 210 13.71 -6.25 -17.68
N ASP A 211 14.47 -7.23 -18.16
CA ASP A 211 15.89 -7.34 -17.79
C ASP A 211 16.71 -6.20 -18.42
N VAL A 212 17.67 -5.67 -17.67
CA VAL A 212 18.58 -4.58 -18.10
C VAL A 212 19.50 -4.95 -19.28
N THR A 213 19.54 -6.24 -19.64
CA THR A 213 20.24 -6.82 -20.80
C THR A 213 19.32 -7.18 -21.97
N ASP A 214 18.00 -7.02 -21.85
CA ASP A 214 17.04 -7.33 -22.92
C ASP A 214 17.25 -6.40 -24.13
N PRO A 215 17.44 -6.91 -25.36
CA PRO A 215 17.64 -6.09 -26.57
C PRO A 215 16.42 -5.26 -26.97
N HIS A 216 15.27 -5.46 -26.31
CA HIS A 216 14.03 -4.72 -26.48
C HIS A 216 13.60 -3.97 -25.21
N LEU A 217 14.52 -3.81 -24.23
CA LEU A 217 14.31 -3.07 -22.99
C LEU A 217 13.62 -1.72 -23.25
N VAL A 218 12.46 -1.53 -22.62
CA VAL A 218 11.74 -0.25 -22.59
C VAL A 218 12.32 0.63 -21.49
N GLY A 219 12.87 1.78 -21.87
CA GLY A 219 13.35 2.83 -20.98
C GLY A 219 12.73 4.19 -21.31
N HIS A 220 11.42 4.35 -21.11
CA HIS A 220 10.74 5.64 -21.30
C HIS A 220 9.53 5.81 -20.36
N ILE A 221 9.07 7.05 -20.21
CA ILE A 221 7.79 7.40 -19.60
C ILE A 221 6.80 7.71 -20.72
N SER A 222 5.65 7.04 -20.77
CA SER A 222 4.59 7.34 -21.74
C SER A 222 3.65 8.41 -21.23
N VAL A 223 3.37 9.41 -22.07
CA VAL A 223 2.50 10.54 -21.73
C VAL A 223 1.23 10.52 -22.57
N PHE A 224 0.09 10.55 -21.88
CA PHE A 224 -1.25 10.64 -22.44
C PHE A 224 -1.92 11.94 -21.96
N ASP A 225 -2.92 12.45 -22.67
CA ASP A 225 -3.78 13.49 -22.14
C ASP A 225 -4.82 12.93 -21.15
N LYS A 226 -5.56 13.83 -20.50
CA LYS A 226 -6.64 13.49 -19.54
C LYS A 226 -7.78 12.62 -20.10
N THR A 227 -7.84 12.40 -21.42
CA THR A 227 -8.82 11.55 -22.11
C THR A 227 -8.24 10.18 -22.52
N GLY A 228 -6.97 9.92 -22.21
CA GLY A 228 -6.28 8.68 -22.54
C GLY A 228 -5.71 8.63 -23.95
N LYS A 229 -5.72 9.76 -24.68
CA LYS A 229 -5.04 9.85 -25.98
C LYS A 229 -3.53 10.03 -25.76
N PHE A 230 -2.73 9.16 -26.35
CA PHE A 230 -1.27 9.28 -26.31
C PHE A 230 -0.78 10.58 -26.95
N LEU A 231 0.24 11.19 -26.33
CA LEU A 231 0.87 12.44 -26.77
C LEU A 231 2.32 12.24 -27.22
N ARG A 232 3.14 11.58 -26.40
CA ARG A 232 4.60 11.42 -26.58
C ARG A 232 5.18 10.46 -25.56
N THR A 233 6.38 9.96 -25.81
CA THR A 233 7.26 9.43 -24.75
C THR A 233 8.13 10.56 -24.16
N ILE A 234 8.75 10.29 -23.01
CA ILE A 234 9.86 11.05 -22.43
C ILE A 234 10.99 10.06 -22.14
N GLY A 235 12.20 10.38 -22.59
CA GLY A 235 13.38 9.52 -22.46
C GLY A 235 13.43 8.37 -23.49
N GLN A 236 14.55 7.66 -23.46
CA GLN A 236 14.82 6.47 -24.27
C GLN A 236 15.76 5.51 -23.52
N THR A 237 15.85 4.27 -23.97
CA THR A 237 16.69 3.24 -23.34
C THR A 237 18.18 3.57 -23.47
N GLY A 238 18.88 3.75 -22.35
CA GLY A 238 20.30 4.13 -22.35
C GLY A 238 20.81 4.65 -21.01
N THR A 239 22.00 5.26 -21.01
CA THR A 239 22.69 5.73 -19.78
C THR A 239 23.20 7.18 -19.86
N GLY A 240 22.85 7.90 -20.92
CA GLY A 240 23.12 9.33 -21.08
C GLY A 240 22.10 10.23 -20.36
N PRO A 241 22.30 11.56 -20.37
CA PRO A 241 21.38 12.50 -19.75
C PRO A 241 19.98 12.44 -20.37
N GLY A 242 18.98 12.04 -19.59
CA GLY A 242 17.59 11.86 -20.04
C GLY A 242 17.27 10.48 -20.60
N GLU A 243 18.21 9.53 -20.53
CA GLU A 243 17.99 8.11 -20.86
C GLU A 243 17.71 7.30 -19.58
N PHE A 244 17.05 6.15 -19.72
CA PHE A 244 16.71 5.25 -18.62
C PHE A 244 17.17 3.81 -18.91
N ARG A 245 17.70 3.11 -17.90
CA ARG A 245 18.18 1.74 -17.96
C ARG A 245 18.29 1.13 -16.56
#